data_AF-A0A820ARB0-F1
#
_entry.id   AF-A0A820ARB0-F1
#
_cell.length_a   1.000
_cell.length_b   1.000
_cell.length_c   1.000
_cell.angle_alpha   90.00
_cell.angle_beta   90.00
_cell.angle_gamma   90.00
#
_symmetry.space_group_name_H-M   'P 1'
#
loop_
_entity.id
_entity.type
_entity.pdbx_description
1 polymer ?
#
loop_
_entity_poly.entity_id
_entity_poly.type
_entity_poly.pdbx_seq_one_letter_code
_entity_poly.pdbx_strand_id
1 'polypeptide(L)'
;MNGELNCTAAGPHFNPYGTLHGPREADLQQRHVGDLGNLTANDQGIIIVELSDSIIDLYNATRSIANRTIVLHAMRDDGGKGGFPDSNTTGNAGARIACGVISLAMEESDTKLRPSKISTTVTEFIRKLFT
;
A
#
# COMPACT_ATOMS: atom_id res chain seq x y z
N MET A 1 -21.36 -10.87 12.60
CA MET A 1 -19.89 -10.73 12.53
C MET A 1 -19.60 -9.25 12.46
N ASN A 2 -19.01 -8.68 13.49
CA ASN A 2 -18.74 -7.24 13.58
C ASN A 2 -17.43 -7.00 12.84
N GLY A 3 -17.51 -6.44 11.62
CA GLY A 3 -16.43 -6.36 10.65
C GLY A 3 -15.38 -5.30 10.94
N GLU A 4 -14.62 -5.45 12.02
CA GLU A 4 -13.32 -4.78 12.15
C GLU A 4 -12.33 -5.48 11.22
N LEU A 5 -11.83 -4.77 10.22
CA LEU A 5 -10.76 -5.27 9.35
C LEU A 5 -9.47 -5.36 10.18
N ASN A 6 -9.11 -6.56 10.61
CA ASN A 6 -7.84 -6.75 11.30
C ASN A 6 -6.69 -6.69 10.27
N CYS A 7 -5.96 -5.56 10.26
CA CYS A 7 -4.85 -5.35 9.33
C CYS A 7 -3.70 -6.35 9.49
N THR A 8 -3.62 -7.10 10.59
CA THR A 8 -2.61 -8.16 10.73
C THR A 8 -2.83 -9.31 9.75
N ALA A 9 -4.09 -9.56 9.34
CA ALA A 9 -4.43 -10.62 8.38
C ALA A 9 -3.89 -10.35 6.96
N ALA A 10 -3.47 -9.11 6.67
CA ALA A 10 -2.87 -8.75 5.38
C ALA A 10 -1.53 -9.46 5.09
N GLY A 11 -0.86 -10.01 6.11
CA GLY A 11 0.44 -10.67 5.94
C GLY A 11 1.61 -9.69 5.78
N PRO A 12 2.79 -10.14 5.31
CA PRO A 12 3.96 -9.30 5.06
C PRO A 12 3.78 -8.42 3.80
N HIS A 13 4.73 -7.51 3.55
CA HIS A 13 4.77 -6.76 2.30
C HIS A 13 4.79 -7.72 1.11
N PHE A 14 4.17 -7.31 0.00
CA PHE A 14 4.12 -8.13 -1.19
C PHE A 14 5.50 -8.24 -1.84
N ASN A 15 6.15 -9.39 -1.67
CA ASN A 15 7.52 -9.65 -2.08
C ASN A 15 7.66 -10.97 -2.86
N PRO A 16 7.22 -11.02 -4.14
CA PRO A 16 7.33 -12.23 -4.95
C PRO A 16 8.76 -12.53 -5.41
N TYR A 17 9.71 -11.60 -5.24
CA TYR A 17 11.10 -11.74 -5.69
C TYR A 17 12.10 -12.01 -4.54
N GLY A 18 11.64 -12.04 -3.29
CA GLY A 18 12.51 -12.27 -2.13
C GLY A 18 13.54 -11.15 -1.91
N THR A 19 13.25 -9.93 -2.33
CA THR A 19 14.12 -8.76 -2.12
C THR A 19 14.05 -8.25 -0.69
N LEU A 20 14.96 -7.36 -0.32
CA LEU A 20 14.84 -6.60 0.93
C LEU A 20 13.87 -5.44 0.73
N HIS A 21 13.31 -4.95 1.84
CA HIS A 21 12.53 -3.73 1.86
C HIS A 21 13.39 -2.53 1.41
N GLY A 22 12.78 -1.60 0.68
CA GLY A 22 13.46 -0.40 0.20
C GLY A 22 12.51 0.75 -0.11
N PRO A 23 13.07 1.93 -0.46
CA PRO A 23 12.24 3.08 -0.79
C PRO A 23 11.54 2.86 -2.13
N ARG A 24 10.38 3.49 -2.32
CA ARG A 24 9.59 3.39 -3.56
C ARG A 24 10.41 3.70 -4.81
N GLU A 25 11.34 4.63 -4.73
CA GLU A 25 12.14 5.06 -5.88
C GLU A 25 13.19 4.02 -6.30
N ALA A 26 13.40 2.96 -5.53
CA ALA A 26 14.33 1.89 -5.87
C ALA A 26 13.78 0.94 -6.95
N ASP A 27 14.69 0.29 -7.67
CA ASP A 27 14.34 -0.70 -8.68
C ASP A 27 13.81 -2.00 -8.07
N LEU A 28 13.21 -2.85 -8.92
CA LEU A 28 12.58 -4.12 -8.52
C LEU A 28 13.48 -5.06 -7.70
N GLN A 29 14.81 -4.96 -7.85
CA GLN A 29 15.78 -5.79 -7.12
C GLN A 29 16.11 -5.25 -5.71
N GLN A 30 15.66 -4.04 -5.37
CA GLN A 30 16.08 -3.29 -4.19
C GLN A 30 14.91 -2.79 -3.33
N ARG A 31 13.70 -3.26 -3.61
CA ARG A 31 12.51 -3.06 -2.79
C ARG A 31 11.54 -4.21 -2.97
N HIS A 32 10.58 -4.36 -2.07
CA HIS A 32 9.43 -5.20 -2.33
C HIS A 32 8.53 -4.56 -3.40
N VAL A 33 7.74 -5.40 -4.08
CA VAL A 33 6.70 -4.91 -5.01
C VAL A 33 5.70 -4.02 -4.27
N GLY A 34 5.35 -4.37 -3.03
CA GLY A 34 4.41 -3.61 -2.21
C GLY A 34 4.95 -2.34 -1.53
N ASP A 35 6.23 -1.99 -1.68
CA ASP A 35 6.84 -0.86 -0.95
C ASP A 35 6.50 0.50 -1.60
N LEU A 36 5.36 1.09 -1.24
CA LEU A 36 4.88 2.35 -1.83
C LEU A 36 5.42 3.63 -1.14
N GLY A 37 6.24 3.47 -0.10
CA GLY A 37 6.89 4.56 0.62
C GLY A 37 5.94 5.39 1.50
N ASN A 38 6.41 6.59 1.86
CA ASN A 38 5.75 7.46 2.83
C ASN A 38 4.69 8.37 2.19
N LEU A 39 3.63 8.66 2.95
CA LEU A 39 2.64 9.68 2.65
C LEU A 39 2.80 10.87 3.60
N THR A 40 2.36 12.05 3.18
CA THR A 40 2.35 13.26 4.02
C THR A 40 0.92 13.66 4.29
N ALA A 41 0.56 13.75 5.58
CA ALA A 41 -0.69 14.36 5.99
C ALA A 41 -0.54 15.89 6.05
N ASN A 42 -1.60 16.61 5.74
CA ASN A 42 -1.65 18.06 5.97
C ASN A 42 -1.81 18.38 7.47
N ASP A 43 -1.84 19.67 7.81
CA ASP A 43 -1.96 20.16 9.19
C ASP A 43 -3.26 19.73 9.90
N GLN A 44 -4.23 19.20 9.15
CA GLN A 44 -5.50 18.67 9.67
C GLN A 44 -5.49 17.13 9.80
N GLY A 45 -4.35 16.48 9.56
CA GLY A 45 -4.23 15.02 9.58
C GLY A 45 -4.83 14.33 8.35
N ILE A 46 -5.16 15.07 7.29
CA ILE A 46 -5.76 14.52 6.07
C ILE A 46 -4.66 14.19 5.06
N ILE A 47 -4.72 12.99 4.50
CA ILE A 47 -3.85 12.54 3.41
C ILE A 47 -4.67 12.57 2.10
N ILE A 48 -4.23 13.38 1.14
CA ILE A 48 -4.72 13.34 -0.24
C ILE A 48 -3.50 13.01 -1.11
N VAL A 49 -3.55 11.88 -1.81
CA VAL A 49 -2.42 11.40 -2.59
C VAL A 49 -2.86 10.93 -3.96
N GLU A 50 -2.07 11.31 -4.97
CA GLU A 50 -2.00 10.65 -6.26
C GLU A 50 -0.63 10.00 -6.35
N LEU A 51 -0.60 8.67 -6.48
CA LEU A 51 0.63 7.89 -6.49
C LEU A 51 0.75 7.16 -7.83
N SER A 52 1.91 7.29 -8.46
CA SER A 52 2.33 6.46 -9.59
C SER A 52 3.52 5.61 -9.18
N ASP A 53 3.53 4.37 -9.65
CA ASP A 53 4.55 3.37 -9.36
C ASP A 53 4.73 2.48 -10.59
N SER A 54 5.99 2.20 -10.95
CA SER A 54 6.35 1.45 -12.17
C SER A 54 6.47 -0.07 -11.95
N ILE A 55 6.34 -0.52 -10.70
CA ILE A 55 6.58 -1.91 -10.29
C ILE A 55 5.26 -2.64 -10.06
N ILE A 56 4.32 -2.03 -9.32
CA ILE A 56 3.00 -2.62 -9.11
C ILE A 56 2.24 -2.69 -10.43
N ASP A 57 1.41 -3.72 -10.56
CA ASP A 57 0.61 -3.96 -11.76
C ASP A 57 -0.75 -4.53 -11.34
N LEU A 58 -1.74 -4.47 -12.21
CA LEU A 58 -3.06 -5.06 -11.95
C LEU A 58 -3.24 -6.43 -12.62
N TYR A 59 -2.53 -6.69 -13.71
CA TYR A 59 -2.74 -7.85 -14.58
C TYR A 59 -1.50 -8.73 -14.70
N ASN A 60 -0.32 -8.22 -14.36
CA ASN A 60 0.89 -9.02 -14.39
C ASN A 60 0.77 -10.23 -13.45
N ALA A 61 1.05 -11.44 -13.96
CA ALA A 61 0.90 -12.68 -13.21
C ALA A 61 1.71 -12.73 -11.91
N THR A 62 2.87 -12.07 -11.87
CA THR A 62 3.79 -12.08 -10.71
C THR A 62 3.62 -10.87 -9.82
N ARG A 63 3.30 -9.69 -10.39
CA ARG A 63 3.26 -8.40 -9.68
C ARG A 63 1.85 -7.84 -9.47
N SER A 64 0.81 -8.60 -9.81
CA SER A 64 -0.57 -8.15 -9.60
C SER A 64 -0.83 -7.86 -8.13
N ILE A 65 -1.31 -6.65 -7.86
CA ILE A 65 -1.80 -6.21 -6.54
C ILE A 65 -3.31 -6.36 -6.39
N ALA A 66 -4.01 -6.85 -7.41
CA ALA A 66 -5.43 -7.14 -7.31
C ALA A 66 -5.70 -8.17 -6.21
N ASN A 67 -6.73 -7.92 -5.39
CA ASN A 67 -7.11 -8.71 -4.22
C ASN A 67 -6.04 -8.79 -3.11
N ARG A 68 -5.03 -7.92 -3.14
CA ARG A 68 -4.13 -7.70 -2.00
C ARG A 68 -4.66 -6.59 -1.10
N THR A 69 -3.99 -6.35 0.01
CA THR A 69 -4.38 -5.31 0.97
C THR A 69 -3.38 -4.16 0.94
N ILE A 70 -3.87 -2.94 0.80
CA ILE A 70 -3.08 -1.74 1.10
C ILE A 70 -3.14 -1.47 2.60
N VAL A 71 -2.01 -1.06 3.19
CA VAL A 71 -1.87 -0.83 4.64
C VAL A 71 -1.23 0.54 4.87
N LEU A 72 -1.80 1.31 5.79
CA LEU A 72 -1.20 2.53 6.31
C LEU A 72 -0.58 2.24 7.68
N HIS A 73 0.65 2.69 7.87
CA HIS A 73 1.43 2.48 9.08
C HIS A 73 1.48 3.74 9.96
N ALA A 74 1.70 3.54 11.27
CA ALA A 74 1.70 4.59 12.29
C ALA A 74 2.96 5.47 12.28
N MET A 75 4.10 4.91 11.86
CA MET A 75 5.39 5.58 11.86
C MET A 75 5.91 5.74 10.43
N ARG A 76 6.91 6.62 10.30
CA ARG A 76 7.62 6.84 9.05
C ARG A 76 8.42 5.60 8.68
N ASP A 77 8.25 5.17 7.44
CA ASP A 77 9.06 4.15 6.79
C ASP A 77 10.50 4.69 6.56
N ASP A 78 11.50 3.93 7.00
CA ASP A 78 12.92 4.28 6.92
C ASP A 78 13.61 3.89 5.59
N GLY A 79 12.88 3.28 4.66
CA GLY A 79 13.35 2.86 3.34
C GLY A 79 14.43 1.79 3.38
N GLY A 80 14.45 0.96 4.43
CA GLY A 80 15.45 -0.09 4.63
C GLY A 80 16.79 0.43 5.16
N LYS A 81 16.86 1.70 5.56
CA LYS A 81 18.13 2.39 5.87
C LYS A 81 18.22 2.88 7.32
N GLY A 82 17.23 2.58 8.16
CA GLY A 82 17.21 3.03 9.55
C GLY A 82 18.16 2.26 10.48
N GLY A 83 18.62 1.07 10.09
CA GLY A 83 19.51 0.24 10.90
C GLY A 83 18.81 -0.49 12.05
N PHE A 84 17.48 -0.55 12.03
CA PHE A 84 16.68 -1.32 12.98
C PHE A 84 16.54 -2.79 12.52
N PRO A 85 16.25 -3.73 13.44
CA PRO A 85 16.11 -5.14 13.09
C PRO A 85 15.09 -5.42 11.98
N ASP A 86 14.05 -4.61 11.86
CA ASP A 86 12.97 -4.75 10.89
C ASP A 86 13.04 -3.72 9.74
N SER A 87 14.07 -2.87 9.66
CA SER A 87 14.26 -1.93 8.53
C SER A 87 14.20 -2.66 7.19
N ASN A 88 14.92 -3.78 7.06
CA ASN A 88 14.99 -4.56 5.82
C ASN A 88 13.73 -5.40 5.52
N THR A 89 12.71 -5.37 6.38
CA THR A 89 11.47 -6.14 6.20
C THR A 89 10.22 -5.26 6.09
N THR A 90 10.13 -4.21 6.90
CA THR A 90 8.92 -3.40 7.09
C THR A 90 9.22 -1.90 7.13
N GLY A 91 10.49 -1.50 6.92
CA GLY A 91 10.92 -0.11 7.03
C GLY A 91 10.79 0.46 8.44
N ASN A 92 10.68 -0.39 9.47
CA ASN A 92 10.39 0.03 10.84
C ASN A 92 9.18 0.99 10.94
N ALA A 93 8.15 0.79 10.11
CA ALA A 93 7.01 1.70 10.02
C ALA A 93 6.00 1.54 11.17
N GLY A 94 6.20 0.59 12.08
CA GLY A 94 5.36 0.42 13.27
C GLY A 94 3.97 -0.18 12.98
N ALA A 95 3.01 0.14 13.85
CA ALA A 95 1.68 -0.47 13.84
C ALA A 95 0.88 -0.16 12.56
N ARG A 96 0.00 -1.09 12.17
CA ARG A 96 -0.92 -0.96 11.02
C ARG A 96 -2.19 -0.24 11.48
N ILE A 97 -2.38 1.01 11.09
CA ILE A 97 -3.47 1.87 11.60
C ILE A 97 -4.70 1.89 10.70
N ALA A 98 -4.55 1.54 9.43
CA ALA A 98 -5.64 1.35 8.51
C ALA A 98 -5.25 0.37 7.41
N CYS A 99 -6.23 -0.29 6.81
CA CYS A 99 -6.01 -1.17 5.67
C CYS A 99 -7.28 -1.34 4.84
N GLY A 100 -7.12 -1.74 3.58
CA GLY A 100 -8.24 -2.01 2.68
C GLY A 100 -7.85 -2.97 1.56
N VAL A 101 -8.81 -3.78 1.11
CA VAL A 101 -8.59 -4.70 -0.01
C VAL A 101 -8.63 -3.91 -1.32
N ILE A 102 -7.67 -4.20 -2.19
CA ILE A 102 -7.57 -3.65 -3.54
C ILE A 102 -8.47 -4.49 -4.45
N SER A 103 -9.49 -3.87 -5.01
CA SER A 103 -10.40 -4.52 -5.96
C SER A 103 -10.35 -3.83 -7.31
N LEU A 104 -10.49 -4.63 -8.37
CA LEU A 104 -10.66 -4.07 -9.71
C LEU A 104 -12.05 -3.42 -9.79
N ALA A 105 -12.08 -2.13 -10.02
CA ALA A 105 -13.30 -1.41 -10.34
C ALA A 105 -13.59 -1.60 -11.83
N MET A 106 -14.82 -1.99 -12.16
CA MET A 106 -15.32 -1.92 -13.52
C MET A 106 -15.81 -0.49 -13.75
N GLU A 107 -15.19 0.27 -14.67
CA GLU A 107 -15.79 1.51 -15.17
C GLU A 107 -16.84 1.13 -16.23
N GLU A 108 -18.11 1.48 -16.00
CA GLU A 108 -19.12 1.49 -17.05
C GLU A 108 -18.90 2.71 -17.96
N SER A 109 -18.02 2.58 -18.94
CA SER A 109 -18.04 3.46 -20.11
C SER A 109 -17.64 2.69 -21.37
N ASP A 110 -18.64 2.44 -22.23
CA ASP A 110 -18.63 2.08 -23.64
C ASP A 110 -17.52 1.15 -24.20
N THR A 111 -17.95 -0.08 -24.52
CA THR A 111 -17.49 -0.95 -25.62
C THR A 111 -16.00 -1.31 -25.77
N LYS A 112 -15.18 -1.23 -24.71
CA LYS A 112 -13.92 -2.00 -24.63
C LYS A 112 -13.53 -2.25 -23.18
N LEU A 113 -13.79 -3.46 -22.69
CA LEU A 113 -13.41 -3.93 -21.36
C LEU A 113 -11.89 -3.79 -21.14
N ARG A 114 -11.46 -2.71 -20.47
CA ARG A 114 -10.12 -2.56 -19.89
C ARG A 114 -10.29 -1.89 -18.53
N PRO A 115 -9.99 -2.55 -17.41
CA PRO A 115 -10.06 -1.86 -16.13
C PRO A 115 -8.90 -0.85 -16.07
N SER A 116 -9.26 0.43 -16.03
CA SER A 116 -8.40 1.59 -16.29
C SER A 116 -7.93 2.28 -15.02
N LYS A 117 -8.54 2.03 -13.86
CA LYS A 117 -8.25 2.74 -12.62
C LYS A 117 -8.33 1.86 -11.37
N ILE A 118 -7.39 2.09 -10.46
CA ILE A 118 -7.51 1.66 -9.06
C ILE A 118 -8.34 2.74 -8.36
N SER A 119 -9.56 2.40 -7.96
CA SER A 119 -10.33 3.22 -7.02
C SER A 119 -10.16 2.62 -5.64
N THR A 120 -9.37 3.26 -4.79
CA THR A 120 -9.37 2.98 -3.35
C THR A 120 -9.78 4.27 -2.65
N THR A 121 -11.06 4.34 -2.27
CA THR A 121 -11.57 5.46 -1.48
C THR A 121 -11.18 5.25 -0.01
N VAL A 122 -9.96 5.65 0.39
CA VAL A 122 -9.56 5.76 1.82
C VAL A 122 -10.11 7.07 2.41
N THR A 123 -11.30 7.51 2.00
CA THR A 123 -11.83 8.84 2.35
C THR A 123 -12.64 8.81 3.65
N GLU A 124 -13.16 7.64 4.08
CA GLU A 124 -14.01 7.58 5.29
C GLU A 124 -13.30 7.15 6.58
N PHE A 125 -12.10 6.55 6.53
CA PHE A 125 -11.47 6.04 7.75
C PHE A 125 -10.61 7.07 8.50
N ILE A 126 -10.03 8.05 7.79
CA ILE A 126 -9.14 9.04 8.43
C ILE A 126 -9.92 10.04 9.31
N ARG A 127 -11.22 10.26 9.05
CA ARG A 127 -12.06 11.12 9.91
C ARG A 127 -12.37 10.51 11.29
N LYS A 128 -12.23 9.19 11.49
CA LYS A 128 -12.56 8.53 12.76
C LYS A 128 -11.38 8.25 13.67
N LEU A 129 -10.14 8.44 13.20
CA LEU A 129 -8.92 8.19 13.98
C LEU A 129 -8.37 9.44 14.68
N PHE A 130 -8.94 10.61 14.42
CA PHE A 130 -8.47 11.90 14.98
C PHE A 130 -9.56 12.73 15.68
N THR A 131 -10.67 12.09 16.10
CA THR A 131 -11.59 12.59 17.15
C THR A 131 -11.67 11.56 18.25
#